data_AF-A0ABD5MWS3-F1
#
_entry.id   AF-A0ABD5MWS3-F1
#
_cell.length_a   1.000
_cell.length_b   1.000
_cell.length_c   1.000
_cell.angle_alpha   90.00
_cell.angle_beta   90.00
_cell.angle_gamma   90.00
#
_symmetry.space_group_name_H-M   'P 1'
#
loop_
_entity.id
_entity.type
_entity.pdbx_description
1 polymer ?
#
loop_
_entity_poly.entity_id
_entity_poly.type
_entity_poly.pdbx_seq_one_letter_code
_entity_poly.pdbx_strand_id
1 'polypeptide(L)'
;MWGIKGKESNTFIGIIPIIITALLVVGIFVCQPVSSCYGPHITASLSASEISINENITVTGTVCLGTEEGPTNLTVRVTFVKPDYGWIEHFVQADNETGEFTVTQKLEMAGYWNVFPILGHITDRLGVTVTDPLYDPSNPPPIVGSPFKPNALLITAAVTTVSISAIVAVTGRKKKTRKISSLRLFIQVGLVFLIFFGMFIDHEILPQPASKIPVHEFLIATNVFGVEMSDGFPVPFFGCYYPCGKTVTCALWEIQTYIYPFWQTNRGWGVDYNSSGLVRLAIVFGSVMLLSVLLGKFFCGWVCPFGLYMDLLTYIRKAVKIPHRDLSEDFNKKFHQLGYVILALIIVLSVIFGSEAIANAQLIPGTEEGGFIYQYFSAPFCQVCPMKPFCVLLQSSVGLIRPEWIGQVTTGQFYELGYYITSLNLIVLGVVTVSAFLYRRAWCRICPLGALIALFHRFPPFKWVSVLRLDKVEEKCTKCGICKRICPTQVTEVYDEKGGDVTTSSCILCLRCVEMCPYEDALQLKAAGKTVLRSRNWLD
;
A
#
# COMPACT_ATOMS: atom_id res chain seq x y z
N MET A 1 32.03 37.75 37.86
CA MET A 1 31.66 39.07 37.29
C MET A 1 31.56 38.87 35.78
N TRP A 2 30.44 38.93 35.07
CA TRP A 2 29.11 39.51 35.25
C TRP A 2 28.03 38.47 34.96
N GLY A 3 26.84 38.62 35.56
CA GLY A 3 25.64 37.88 35.19
C GLY A 3 24.62 38.81 34.53
N ILE A 4 23.79 38.27 33.64
CA ILE A 4 22.44 38.78 33.33
C ILE A 4 21.53 37.57 33.12
N LYS A 5 20.45 37.52 33.92
CA LYS A 5 19.26 36.66 33.79
C LYS A 5 18.22 37.39 32.90
N GLY A 6 17.45 36.62 32.12
CA GLY A 6 16.18 37.03 31.49
C GLY A 6 15.79 35.99 30.43
N LYS A 7 14.99 34.96 30.73
CA LYS A 7 13.52 34.87 30.85
C LYS A 7 12.79 34.97 29.49
N GLU A 8 12.34 33.78 29.03
CA GLU A 8 11.09 33.41 28.30
C GLU A 8 10.71 34.17 27.01
N SER A 9 10.53 33.52 25.86
CA SER A 9 9.46 32.57 25.44
C SER A 9 8.34 33.27 24.65
N ASN A 10 7.84 32.57 23.61
CA ASN A 10 6.53 32.76 22.98
C ASN A 10 6.27 34.00 22.11
N THR A 11 6.92 34.10 20.96
CA THR A 11 6.37 34.93 19.87
C THR A 11 6.31 34.23 18.51
N PHE A 12 7.00 33.10 18.33
CA PHE A 12 6.98 32.36 17.05
C PHE A 12 5.92 31.25 16.96
N ILE A 13 5.33 30.82 18.08
CA ILE A 13 4.34 29.72 18.13
C ILE A 13 2.90 30.25 17.96
N GLY A 14 2.64 31.53 18.23
CA GLY A 14 1.31 32.14 18.07
C GLY A 14 0.98 32.64 16.66
N ILE A 15 1.99 32.84 15.80
CA ILE A 15 1.79 33.41 14.46
C ILE A 15 1.35 32.34 13.45
N ILE A 16 1.76 31.08 13.65
CA ILE A 16 1.40 29.96 12.77
C ILE A 16 -0.11 29.67 12.77
N PRO A 17 -0.81 29.55 13.92
CA PRO A 17 -2.25 29.36 13.90
C PRO A 17 -2.97 30.58 13.33
N ILE A 18 -2.51 31.81 13.57
CA ILE A 18 -3.14 33.03 13.02
C ILE A 18 -3.00 33.11 11.50
N ILE A 19 -1.85 32.72 10.94
CA ILE A 19 -1.65 32.64 9.48
C ILE A 19 -2.48 31.50 8.87
N ILE A 20 -2.59 30.35 9.54
CA ILE A 20 -3.41 29.23 9.08
C ILE A 20 -4.90 29.58 9.14
N THR A 21 -5.36 30.23 10.21
CA THR A 21 -6.74 30.70 10.33
C THR A 21 -7.03 31.84 9.35
N ALA A 22 -6.08 32.75 9.10
CA ALA A 22 -6.22 33.78 8.06
C ALA A 22 -6.27 33.18 6.65
N LEU A 23 -5.47 32.16 6.34
CA LEU A 23 -5.52 31.44 5.06
C LEU A 23 -6.82 30.62 4.91
N LEU A 24 -7.33 30.03 5.99
CA LEU A 24 -8.61 29.34 6.00
C LEU A 24 -9.79 30.30 5.84
N VAL A 25 -9.76 31.46 6.51
CA VAL A 25 -10.81 32.49 6.40
C VAL A 25 -10.79 33.17 5.04
N VAL A 26 -9.61 33.46 4.47
CA VAL A 26 -9.49 33.96 3.09
C VAL A 26 -9.96 32.89 2.08
N GLY A 27 -9.70 31.60 2.34
CA GLY A 27 -10.26 30.50 1.55
C GLY A 27 -11.79 30.41 1.60
N ILE A 28 -12.40 30.72 2.75
CA ILE A 28 -13.87 30.69 2.93
C ILE A 28 -14.55 31.88 2.26
N PHE A 29 -13.93 33.07 2.24
CA PHE A 29 -14.53 34.29 1.65
C PHE A 29 -14.28 34.48 0.15
N VAL A 30 -13.45 33.66 -0.48
CA VAL A 30 -13.19 33.69 -1.94
C VAL A 30 -14.02 32.64 -2.71
N CYS A 31 -14.75 31.75 -2.02
CA CYS A 31 -15.64 30.80 -2.67
C CYS A 31 -16.97 31.47 -3.08
N GLN A 32 -17.07 31.84 -4.35
CA GLN A 32 -18.36 32.05 -5.01
C GLN A 32 -19.13 30.71 -5.10
N PRO A 33 -20.47 30.69 -5.03
CA PRO A 33 -21.24 29.49 -5.32
C PRO A 33 -20.97 29.07 -6.76
N VAL A 34 -20.44 27.86 -6.95
CA VAL A 34 -20.03 27.34 -8.25
C VAL A 34 -21.27 26.79 -8.96
N SER A 35 -21.66 27.39 -10.07
CA SER A 35 -22.80 26.99 -10.91
C SER A 35 -22.38 26.14 -12.13
N SER A 36 -21.21 25.50 -12.09
CA SER A 36 -20.71 24.65 -13.18
C SER A 36 -19.85 23.51 -12.65
N CYS A 37 -20.04 22.34 -13.25
CA CYS A 37 -19.37 21.08 -12.95
C CYS A 37 -17.84 21.18 -12.81
N TYR A 38 -17.29 20.54 -11.78
CA TYR A 38 -15.88 20.64 -11.39
C TYR A 38 -15.02 19.56 -12.09
N GLY A 39 -14.30 19.95 -13.16
CA GLY A 39 -13.25 19.15 -13.79
C GLY A 39 -13.71 18.09 -14.81
N PRO A 40 -12.77 17.51 -15.59
CA PRO A 40 -13.10 16.61 -16.68
C PRO A 40 -13.49 15.22 -16.16
N HIS A 41 -14.75 14.84 -16.30
CA HIS A 41 -15.30 13.54 -15.88
C HIS A 41 -16.34 13.02 -16.85
N ILE A 42 -16.54 11.70 -16.88
CA ILE A 42 -17.57 11.03 -17.66
C ILE A 42 -18.51 10.34 -16.68
N THR A 43 -19.79 10.66 -16.78
CA THR A 43 -20.84 9.98 -16.02
C THR A 43 -21.74 9.28 -17.01
N ALA A 44 -21.90 7.98 -16.85
CA ALA A 44 -22.77 7.20 -17.71
C ALA A 44 -23.74 6.36 -16.87
N SER A 45 -24.90 6.10 -17.45
CA SER A 45 -25.94 5.27 -16.88
C SER A 45 -26.43 4.28 -17.92
N LEU A 46 -26.93 3.15 -17.42
CA LEU A 46 -27.56 2.11 -18.22
C LEU A 46 -29.07 2.24 -18.10
N SER A 47 -29.79 1.92 -19.17
CA SER A 47 -31.25 1.84 -19.13
C SER A 47 -31.78 0.79 -18.14
N ALA A 48 -31.00 -0.28 -17.91
CA ALA A 48 -31.33 -1.35 -16.97
C ALA A 48 -30.05 -2.04 -16.46
N SER A 49 -30.10 -2.54 -15.22
CA SER A 49 -29.04 -3.37 -14.63
C SER A 49 -29.18 -4.86 -14.93
N GLU A 50 -30.39 -5.30 -15.29
CA GLU A 50 -30.72 -6.70 -15.65
C GLU A 50 -31.61 -6.71 -16.89
N ILE A 51 -31.27 -7.54 -17.88
CA ILE A 51 -32.03 -7.68 -19.15
C ILE A 51 -32.09 -9.13 -19.62
N SER A 52 -33.03 -9.45 -20.51
CA SER A 52 -33.09 -10.77 -21.16
C SER A 52 -32.11 -10.87 -22.34
N ILE A 53 -31.72 -12.08 -22.72
CA ILE A 53 -30.91 -12.32 -23.92
C ILE A 53 -31.57 -11.70 -25.15
N ASN A 54 -30.77 -11.11 -26.04
CA ASN A 54 -31.21 -10.41 -27.25
C ASN A 54 -31.99 -9.11 -27.04
N GLU A 55 -32.04 -8.58 -25.81
CA GLU A 55 -32.54 -7.23 -25.58
C GLU A 55 -31.48 -6.16 -25.87
N ASN A 56 -31.94 -4.96 -26.21
CA ASN A 56 -31.08 -3.81 -26.45
C ASN A 56 -30.84 -3.07 -25.13
N ILE A 57 -29.59 -2.69 -24.90
CA ILE A 57 -29.23 -1.78 -23.81
C ILE A 57 -28.76 -0.45 -24.35
N THR A 58 -29.27 0.63 -23.78
CA THR A 58 -28.81 1.98 -24.05
C THR A 58 -27.89 2.44 -22.92
N VAL A 59 -26.72 2.92 -23.32
CA VAL A 59 -25.75 3.63 -22.49
C VAL A 59 -25.93 5.10 -22.78
N THR A 60 -26.35 5.86 -21.77
CA THR A 60 -26.48 7.31 -21.86
C THR A 60 -25.48 7.94 -20.92
N GLY A 61 -24.72 8.92 -21.37
CA GLY A 61 -23.77 9.58 -20.50
C GLY A 61 -23.48 11.00 -20.92
N THR A 62 -22.86 11.73 -20.02
CA THR A 62 -22.42 13.11 -20.18
C THR A 62 -20.92 13.17 -19.97
N VAL A 63 -20.23 13.85 -20.88
CA VAL A 63 -18.83 14.24 -20.75
C VAL A 63 -18.81 15.67 -20.26
N CYS A 64 -18.32 15.90 -19.05
CA CYS A 64 -18.00 17.23 -18.59
C CYS A 64 -16.50 17.47 -18.73
N LEU A 65 -16.07 18.63 -19.22
CA LEU A 65 -14.64 18.97 -19.42
C LEU A 65 -14.13 20.08 -18.52
N GLY A 66 -15.01 20.76 -17.78
CA GLY A 66 -14.63 21.77 -16.80
C GLY A 66 -14.01 23.06 -17.36
N THR A 67 -14.09 23.33 -18.67
CA THR A 67 -13.60 24.57 -19.30
C THR A 67 -14.68 25.20 -20.18
N GLU A 68 -14.82 26.54 -20.16
CA GLU A 68 -15.78 27.29 -20.99
C GLU A 68 -15.47 27.19 -22.50
N GLU A 69 -14.23 26.80 -22.86
CA GLU A 69 -13.82 26.46 -24.23
C GLU A 69 -13.47 24.97 -24.27
N GLY A 70 -14.46 24.10 -24.53
CA GLY A 70 -14.25 22.68 -24.75
C GLY A 70 -13.74 22.38 -26.17
N PRO A 71 -12.92 21.34 -26.39
CA PRO A 71 -12.53 20.91 -27.73
C PRO A 71 -13.75 20.48 -28.56
N THR A 72 -13.86 21.03 -29.77
CA THR A 72 -14.84 20.61 -30.78
C THR A 72 -14.53 19.18 -31.24
N ASN A 73 -15.53 18.27 -31.22
CA ASN A 73 -15.45 16.84 -31.61
C ASN A 73 -14.90 15.88 -30.55
N LEU A 74 -15.60 15.78 -29.42
CA LEU A 74 -15.34 14.77 -28.41
C LEU A 74 -15.79 13.39 -28.90
N THR A 75 -14.85 12.45 -29.03
CA THR A 75 -15.18 11.07 -29.43
C THR A 75 -15.05 10.15 -28.22
N VAL A 76 -16.19 9.67 -27.72
CA VAL A 76 -16.27 8.70 -26.63
C VAL A 76 -16.21 7.29 -27.21
N ARG A 77 -15.29 6.47 -26.71
CA ARG A 77 -15.22 5.04 -27.02
C ARG A 77 -16.03 4.28 -25.97
N VAL A 78 -17.11 3.62 -26.37
CA VAL A 78 -17.90 2.75 -25.50
C VAL A 78 -17.58 1.29 -25.83
N THR A 79 -16.93 0.60 -24.90
CA THR A 79 -16.52 -0.80 -25.07
C THR A 79 -17.46 -1.71 -24.28
N PHE A 80 -18.15 -2.61 -24.98
CA PHE A 80 -18.97 -3.69 -24.39
C PHE A 80 -18.14 -4.97 -24.36
N VAL A 81 -17.78 -5.43 -23.17
CA VAL A 81 -17.05 -6.67 -22.95
C VAL A 81 -18.04 -7.81 -22.71
N LYS A 82 -18.01 -8.80 -23.60
CA LYS A 82 -18.83 -10.00 -23.56
C LYS A 82 -18.42 -10.93 -22.40
N PRO A 83 -19.30 -11.86 -21.98
CA PRO A 83 -18.97 -12.87 -20.97
C PRO A 83 -17.82 -13.83 -21.35
N ASP A 84 -17.51 -13.97 -22.65
CA ASP A 84 -16.44 -14.80 -23.21
C ASP A 84 -15.14 -14.01 -23.51
N TYR A 85 -15.06 -12.75 -23.09
CA TYR A 85 -13.91 -11.85 -23.29
C TYR A 85 -13.68 -11.36 -24.72
N GLY A 86 -14.63 -11.61 -25.63
CA GLY A 86 -14.77 -10.77 -26.81
C GLY A 86 -15.22 -9.37 -26.42
N TRP A 87 -14.93 -8.36 -27.25
CA TRP A 87 -15.41 -7.01 -27.03
C TRP A 87 -16.00 -6.41 -28.30
N ILE A 88 -16.94 -5.48 -28.11
CA ILE A 88 -17.57 -4.69 -29.17
C ILE A 88 -17.27 -3.23 -28.83
N GLU A 89 -16.63 -2.51 -29.75
CA GLU A 89 -16.34 -1.09 -29.57
C GLU A 89 -17.26 -0.24 -30.42
N HIS A 90 -17.78 0.81 -29.82
CA HIS A 90 -18.47 1.89 -30.50
C HIS A 90 -17.71 3.18 -30.27
N PHE A 91 -17.50 3.93 -31.34
CA PHE A 91 -16.94 5.28 -31.27
C PHE A 91 -18.06 6.25 -31.58
N VAL A 92 -18.48 7.03 -30.58
CA VAL A 92 -19.60 7.97 -30.71
C VAL A 92 -19.12 9.37 -30.40
N GLN A 93 -19.54 10.32 -31.23
CA GLN A 93 -19.28 11.73 -30.98
C GLN A 93 -20.29 12.23 -29.93
N ALA A 94 -19.78 12.80 -28.84
CA ALA A 94 -20.62 13.47 -27.86
C ALA A 94 -21.08 14.81 -28.43
N ASP A 95 -22.26 15.25 -28.02
CA ASP A 95 -22.81 16.54 -28.39
C ASP A 95 -21.88 17.69 -27.94
N ASN A 96 -21.63 18.65 -28.84
CA ASN A 96 -20.69 19.73 -28.60
C ASN A 96 -21.22 20.77 -27.59
N GLU A 97 -22.55 20.87 -27.40
CA GLU A 97 -23.15 21.83 -26.47
C GLU A 97 -23.45 21.22 -25.10
N THR A 98 -23.96 19.98 -25.05
CA THR A 98 -24.36 19.31 -23.80
C THR A 98 -23.35 18.28 -23.28
N GLY A 99 -22.42 17.81 -24.14
CA GLY A 99 -21.52 16.70 -23.81
C GLY A 99 -22.22 15.34 -23.74
N GLU A 100 -23.49 15.24 -24.11
CA GLU A 100 -24.25 13.99 -24.05
C GLU A 100 -23.84 13.02 -25.16
N PHE A 101 -23.77 11.73 -24.82
CA PHE A 101 -23.58 10.65 -25.78
C PHE A 101 -24.53 9.49 -25.45
N THR A 102 -25.00 8.82 -26.51
CA THR A 102 -25.89 7.68 -26.38
C THR A 102 -25.43 6.55 -27.29
N VAL A 103 -25.30 5.35 -26.73
CA VAL A 103 -24.91 4.15 -27.49
C VAL A 103 -25.86 3.00 -27.18
N THR A 104 -26.38 2.37 -28.23
CA THR A 104 -27.26 1.20 -28.10
C THR A 104 -26.55 -0.04 -28.59
N GLN A 105 -26.53 -1.09 -27.77
CA GLN A 105 -25.98 -2.39 -28.16
C GLN A 105 -26.94 -3.50 -27.79
N LYS A 106 -27.10 -4.48 -28.68
CA LYS A 106 -27.83 -5.72 -28.41
C LYS A 106 -26.92 -6.72 -27.70
N LEU A 107 -27.36 -7.28 -26.57
CA LEU A 107 -26.56 -8.25 -25.81
C LEU A 107 -26.99 -9.69 -26.16
N GLU A 108 -26.16 -10.36 -26.95
CA GLU A 108 -26.49 -11.66 -27.56
C GLU A 108 -26.09 -12.87 -26.70
N MET A 109 -25.49 -12.65 -25.54
CA MET A 109 -24.96 -13.71 -24.67
C MET A 109 -25.45 -13.53 -23.24
N ALA A 110 -25.92 -14.62 -22.64
CA ALA A 110 -26.26 -14.67 -21.22
C ALA A 110 -24.99 -14.58 -20.35
N GLY A 111 -25.10 -13.90 -19.21
CA GLY A 111 -23.99 -13.67 -18.27
C GLY A 111 -23.76 -12.19 -17.99
N TYR A 112 -22.68 -11.91 -17.26
CA TYR A 112 -22.34 -10.54 -16.86
C TYR A 112 -21.51 -9.85 -17.94
N TRP A 113 -22.03 -8.73 -18.44
CA TRP A 113 -21.35 -7.84 -19.39
C TRP A 113 -20.79 -6.63 -18.66
N ASN A 114 -19.64 -6.11 -19.12
CA ASN A 114 -19.18 -4.80 -18.67
C ASN A 114 -19.15 -3.81 -19.80
N VAL A 115 -19.44 -2.58 -19.44
CA VAL A 115 -19.56 -1.48 -20.35
C VAL A 115 -18.65 -0.38 -19.85
N PHE A 116 -17.72 0.02 -20.70
CA PHE A 116 -16.72 1.03 -20.40
C PHE A 116 -16.85 2.18 -21.39
N PRO A 117 -17.55 3.27 -21.03
CA PRO A 117 -17.40 4.54 -21.73
C PRO A 117 -16.05 5.17 -21.37
N ILE A 118 -15.25 5.49 -22.39
CA ILE A 118 -13.86 5.91 -22.28
C ILE A 118 -13.64 7.15 -23.16
N LEU A 119 -13.13 8.23 -22.55
CA LEU A 119 -12.65 9.41 -23.26
C LEU A 119 -11.25 9.76 -22.77
N GLY A 120 -10.22 9.48 -23.59
CA GLY A 120 -8.83 9.64 -23.17
C GLY A 120 -8.48 8.77 -21.96
N HIS A 121 -8.29 9.40 -20.80
CA HIS A 121 -8.00 8.75 -19.50
C HIS A 121 -9.22 8.68 -18.57
N ILE A 122 -10.34 9.26 -18.97
CA ILE A 122 -11.57 9.35 -18.19
C ILE A 122 -12.43 8.14 -18.54
N THR A 123 -12.79 7.34 -17.54
CA THR A 123 -13.56 6.11 -17.75
C THR A 123 -14.62 5.96 -16.66
N ASP A 124 -15.83 5.61 -17.06
CA ASP A 124 -16.83 5.09 -16.15
C ASP A 124 -16.95 3.57 -16.35
N ARG A 125 -17.46 2.86 -15.35
CA ARG A 125 -17.54 1.40 -15.35
C ARG A 125 -18.95 0.97 -14.97
N LEU A 126 -19.63 0.38 -15.94
CA LEU A 126 -21.00 -0.05 -15.83
C LEU A 126 -21.09 -1.56 -16.05
N GLY A 127 -22.12 -2.19 -15.47
CA GLY A 127 -22.30 -3.63 -15.51
C GLY A 127 -23.76 -4.03 -15.71
N VAL A 128 -23.96 -5.06 -16.53
CA VAL A 128 -25.29 -5.56 -16.90
C VAL A 128 -25.31 -7.07 -16.75
N THR A 129 -26.31 -7.59 -16.05
CA THR A 129 -26.56 -9.03 -15.98
C THR A 129 -27.58 -9.42 -17.04
N VAL A 130 -27.19 -10.31 -17.95
CA VAL A 130 -28.08 -10.82 -19.01
C VAL A 130 -28.57 -12.22 -18.62
N THR A 131 -29.89 -12.37 -18.44
CA THR A 131 -30.53 -13.64 -18.10
C THR A 131 -31.13 -14.31 -19.33
N ASP A 132 -31.03 -15.64 -19.40
CA ASP A 132 -31.73 -16.43 -20.41
C ASP A 132 -33.03 -17.00 -19.80
N PRO A 133 -34.22 -16.55 -20.23
CA PRO A 133 -35.50 -17.06 -19.72
C PRO A 133 -35.79 -18.52 -20.12
N LEU A 134 -35.05 -19.08 -21.09
CA LEU A 134 -35.13 -20.49 -21.50
C LEU A 134 -34.09 -21.37 -20.80
N TYR A 135 -33.38 -20.83 -19.80
CA TYR A 135 -32.34 -21.53 -19.09
C TYR A 135 -32.88 -22.73 -18.31
N ASP A 136 -32.51 -23.94 -18.76
CA ASP A 136 -32.76 -25.18 -18.05
C ASP A 136 -31.72 -25.35 -16.92
N PRO A 137 -32.12 -25.30 -15.64
CA PRO A 137 -31.19 -25.44 -14.51
C PRO A 137 -30.49 -26.82 -14.46
N SER A 138 -30.95 -27.80 -15.25
CA SER A 138 -30.31 -29.11 -15.37
C SER A 138 -29.13 -29.14 -16.36
N ASN A 139 -28.93 -28.08 -17.16
CA ASN A 139 -27.84 -27.98 -18.12
C ASN A 139 -27.13 -26.60 -18.01
N PRO A 140 -26.23 -26.43 -17.02
CA PRO A 140 -25.53 -25.17 -16.84
C PRO A 140 -24.74 -24.79 -18.10
N PRO A 141 -24.62 -23.49 -18.44
CA PRO A 141 -23.75 -23.09 -19.54
C PRO A 141 -22.36 -23.66 -19.27
N PRO A 142 -21.61 -24.07 -20.32
CA PRO A 142 -20.24 -24.50 -20.12
C PRO A 142 -19.52 -23.39 -19.37
N ILE A 143 -19.08 -23.71 -18.15
CA ILE A 143 -18.16 -22.86 -17.42
C ILE A 143 -16.95 -22.80 -18.36
N VAL A 144 -16.78 -21.66 -19.04
CA VAL A 144 -15.52 -21.36 -19.71
C VAL A 144 -14.51 -21.42 -18.58
N GLY A 145 -13.80 -22.54 -18.50
CA GLY A 145 -12.80 -22.76 -17.46
C GLY A 145 -11.92 -21.53 -17.49
N SER A 146 -11.73 -20.88 -16.34
CA SER A 146 -10.88 -19.70 -16.29
C SER A 146 -9.57 -20.05 -16.99
N PRO A 147 -9.14 -19.26 -17.99
CA PRO A 147 -7.87 -19.47 -18.66
C PRO A 147 -6.69 -19.13 -17.74
N PHE A 148 -6.67 -19.69 -16.52
CA PHE A 148 -5.50 -19.75 -15.66
C PHE A 148 -4.42 -20.56 -16.37
N LYS A 149 -3.59 -19.87 -17.14
CA LYS A 149 -2.32 -20.41 -17.58
C LYS A 149 -1.29 -19.99 -16.54
N PRO A 150 -0.44 -20.89 -16.02
CA PRO A 150 0.70 -20.49 -15.21
C PRO A 150 1.71 -19.73 -16.08
N ASN A 151 2.24 -18.60 -15.59
CA ASN A 151 3.30 -17.88 -16.31
C ASN A 151 4.63 -18.64 -16.10
N ALA A 152 4.96 -19.53 -17.04
CA ALA A 152 6.12 -20.40 -16.91
C ALA A 152 7.44 -19.63 -16.71
N LEU A 153 7.58 -18.45 -17.32
CA LEU A 153 8.75 -17.58 -17.17
C LEU A 153 8.86 -17.04 -15.74
N LEU A 154 7.77 -16.50 -15.20
CA LEU A 154 7.73 -15.98 -13.82
C LEU A 154 7.89 -17.09 -12.79
N ILE A 155 7.27 -18.25 -13.00
CA ILE A 155 7.42 -19.41 -12.11
C ILE A 155 8.87 -19.89 -12.12
N THR A 156 9.50 -19.97 -13.30
CA THR A 156 10.91 -20.37 -13.41
C THR A 156 11.81 -19.32 -12.74
N ALA A 157 11.54 -18.03 -12.93
CA ALA A 157 12.26 -16.96 -12.23
C ALA A 157 12.09 -17.07 -10.69
N ALA A 158 10.88 -17.35 -10.20
CA ALA A 158 10.63 -17.54 -8.78
C ALA A 158 11.38 -18.75 -8.22
N VAL A 159 11.23 -19.92 -8.86
CA VAL A 159 11.89 -21.17 -8.45
C VAL A 159 13.41 -21.03 -8.46
N THR A 160 13.98 -20.42 -9.50
CA THR A 160 15.43 -20.18 -9.59
C THR A 160 15.91 -19.23 -8.51
N THR A 161 15.22 -18.11 -8.29
CA THR A 161 15.60 -17.11 -7.26
C THR A 161 15.52 -17.69 -5.85
N VAL A 162 14.46 -18.44 -5.54
CA VAL A 162 14.29 -19.13 -4.26
C VAL A 162 15.37 -20.20 -4.09
N SER A 163 15.67 -21.00 -5.12
CA SER A 163 16.71 -22.03 -5.07
C SER A 163 18.10 -21.44 -4.83
N ILE A 164 18.45 -20.36 -5.54
CA ILE A 164 19.71 -19.64 -5.32
C ILE A 164 19.77 -19.11 -3.88
N SER A 165 18.68 -18.52 -3.39
CA SER A 165 18.62 -18.01 -2.02
C SER A 165 18.77 -19.11 -0.96
N ALA A 166 18.25 -20.32 -1.23
CA ALA A 166 18.41 -21.49 -0.36
C ALA A 166 19.88 -21.94 -0.30
N ILE A 167 20.56 -22.02 -1.45
CA ILE A 167 21.99 -22.35 -1.53
C ILE A 167 22.82 -21.31 -0.76
N VAL A 168 22.53 -20.02 -0.93
CA VAL A 168 23.19 -18.94 -0.19
C VAL A 168 22.92 -19.05 1.32
N ALA A 169 21.72 -19.47 1.73
CA ALA A 169 21.40 -19.70 3.14
C ALA A 169 22.21 -20.87 3.72
N VAL A 170 22.28 -22.00 3.01
CA VAL A 170 23.00 -23.20 3.46
C VAL A 170 24.50 -22.93 3.55
N THR A 171 25.09 -22.32 2.51
CA THR A 171 26.51 -21.96 2.49
C THR A 171 26.83 -20.86 3.50
N GLY A 172 25.96 -19.85 3.64
CA GLY A 172 26.09 -18.77 4.60
C GLY A 172 25.98 -19.23 6.05
N ARG A 173 25.14 -20.24 6.33
CA ARG A 173 25.01 -20.85 7.67
C ARG A 173 26.30 -21.53 8.16
N LYS A 174 27.20 -21.92 7.25
CA LYS A 174 28.53 -22.44 7.60
C LYS A 174 29.47 -21.36 8.14
N LYS A 175 29.26 -20.09 7.78
CA LYS A 175 30.07 -18.96 8.28
C LYS A 175 29.46 -18.38 9.56
N LYS A 176 30.24 -18.38 10.65
CA LYS A 176 29.78 -17.84 11.96
C LYS A 176 29.27 -16.40 11.87
N THR A 177 29.90 -15.56 11.04
CA THR A 177 29.59 -14.13 10.89
C THR A 177 28.43 -13.79 9.94
N ARG A 178 27.85 -14.77 9.23
CA ARG A 178 26.77 -14.53 8.25
C ARG A 178 25.54 -15.43 8.44
N LYS A 179 25.52 -16.23 9.51
CA LYS A 179 24.49 -17.26 9.74
C LYS A 179 23.07 -16.68 9.80
N ILE A 180 22.88 -15.58 10.53
CA ILE A 180 21.58 -14.94 10.73
C ILE A 180 21.22 -14.11 9.49
N SER A 181 22.17 -13.33 8.96
CA SER A 181 21.96 -12.50 7.78
C SER A 181 21.59 -13.32 6.54
N SER A 182 22.24 -14.47 6.32
CA SER A 182 21.92 -15.37 5.20
C SER A 182 20.56 -16.05 5.36
N LEU A 183 20.18 -16.46 6.58
CA LEU A 183 18.86 -17.00 6.84
C LEU A 183 17.75 -15.96 6.61
N ARG A 184 17.97 -14.74 7.09
CA ARG A 184 17.03 -13.63 6.91
C ARG A 184 16.81 -13.33 5.43
N LEU A 185 17.88 -13.27 4.64
CA LEU A 185 17.77 -13.03 3.19
C LEU A 185 16.92 -14.10 2.50
N PHE A 186 17.13 -15.37 2.84
CA PHE A 186 16.33 -16.47 2.30
C PHE A 186 14.85 -16.35 2.66
N ILE A 187 14.54 -16.06 3.92
CA ILE A 187 13.15 -15.86 4.37
C ILE A 187 12.52 -14.67 3.65
N GLN A 188 13.22 -13.54 3.52
CA GLN A 188 12.72 -12.35 2.81
C GLN A 188 12.42 -12.67 1.35
N VAL A 189 13.34 -13.32 0.64
CA VAL A 189 13.16 -13.69 -0.78
C VAL A 189 11.96 -14.63 -0.94
N GLY A 190 11.89 -15.71 -0.14
CA GLY A 190 10.77 -16.65 -0.20
C GLY A 190 9.42 -15.99 0.12
N LEU A 191 9.38 -15.10 1.13
CA LEU A 191 8.15 -14.40 1.50
C LEU A 191 7.71 -13.38 0.46
N VAL A 192 8.61 -12.73 -0.29
CA VAL A 192 8.19 -11.87 -1.40
C VAL A 192 7.37 -12.66 -2.42
N PHE A 193 7.83 -13.86 -2.79
CA PHE A 193 7.11 -14.72 -3.73
C PHE A 193 5.78 -15.24 -3.15
N LEU A 194 5.68 -15.46 -1.84
CA LEU A 194 4.42 -15.82 -1.18
C LEU A 194 3.44 -14.65 -1.04
N ILE A 195 3.95 -13.45 -0.71
CA ILE A 195 3.16 -12.23 -0.61
C ILE A 195 2.58 -11.86 -1.97
N PHE A 196 3.31 -12.11 -3.05
CA PHE A 196 2.91 -11.80 -4.42
C PHE A 196 2.60 -13.08 -5.22
N PHE A 197 2.13 -14.12 -4.55
CA PHE A 197 1.99 -15.45 -5.14
C PHE A 197 0.94 -15.52 -6.27
N GLY A 198 -0.14 -14.75 -6.14
CA GLY A 198 -1.14 -14.60 -7.18
C GLY A 198 -0.55 -14.13 -8.52
N MET A 199 0.59 -13.41 -8.52
CA MET A 199 1.26 -13.00 -9.78
C MET A 199 1.74 -14.20 -10.61
N PHE A 200 1.95 -15.36 -9.99
CA PHE A 200 2.52 -16.55 -10.64
C PHE A 200 1.44 -17.54 -11.10
N ILE A 201 0.33 -17.61 -10.37
CA ILE A 201 -0.78 -18.53 -10.64
C ILE A 201 -1.80 -17.90 -11.59
N ASP A 202 -2.03 -16.60 -11.47
CA ASP A 202 -3.15 -15.90 -12.08
C ASP A 202 -2.66 -14.78 -12.99
N HIS A 203 -2.18 -15.16 -14.19
CA HIS A 203 -1.89 -14.21 -15.25
C HIS A 203 -2.84 -14.47 -16.43
N GLU A 204 -4.02 -13.88 -16.39
CA GLU A 204 -4.78 -13.68 -17.61
C GLU A 204 -4.30 -12.38 -18.29
N ILE A 205 -4.01 -12.45 -19.59
CA ILE A 205 -3.89 -11.26 -20.44
C ILE A 205 -5.32 -10.81 -20.72
N LEU A 206 -5.77 -9.71 -20.12
CA LEU A 206 -7.17 -9.28 -20.14
C LEU A 206 -7.43 -8.03 -20.98
N PRO A 207 -8.67 -7.93 -21.51
CA PRO A 207 -9.70 -7.19 -20.77
C PRO A 207 -10.87 -8.08 -20.28
N GLN A 208 -11.18 -8.04 -18.98
CA GLN A 208 -12.32 -8.73 -18.34
C GLN A 208 -13.49 -7.78 -18.09
N PRO A 209 -14.71 -8.35 -17.98
CA PRO A 209 -15.82 -7.72 -17.32
C PRO A 209 -15.43 -7.38 -15.88
N ALA A 210 -15.50 -6.12 -15.54
CA ALA A 210 -15.04 -5.54 -14.30
C ALA A 210 -15.58 -6.22 -13.00
N SER A 211 -16.80 -6.77 -12.99
CA SER A 211 -17.31 -7.59 -11.87
C SER A 211 -16.65 -8.96 -11.72
N LYS A 212 -16.03 -9.45 -12.81
CA LYS A 212 -15.20 -10.65 -12.89
C LYS A 212 -13.71 -10.32 -12.97
N ILE A 213 -13.32 -9.04 -13.00
CA ILE A 213 -12.02 -8.65 -12.46
C ILE A 213 -12.19 -8.91 -10.96
N PRO A 214 -11.66 -10.03 -10.39
CA PRO A 214 -11.58 -10.09 -8.95
C PRO A 214 -10.87 -8.82 -8.54
N VAL A 215 -11.43 -8.05 -7.60
CA VAL A 215 -10.66 -6.96 -7.01
C VAL A 215 -9.33 -7.54 -6.63
N HIS A 216 -8.33 -7.04 -7.33
CA HIS A 216 -7.10 -7.72 -7.69
C HIS A 216 -6.68 -8.76 -6.66
N GLU A 217 -6.87 -10.09 -6.91
CA GLU A 217 -6.00 -11.25 -6.52
C GLU A 217 -6.59 -12.61 -6.09
N PHE A 218 -5.74 -13.63 -6.20
CA PHE A 218 -5.70 -14.80 -5.30
C PHE A 218 -5.45 -14.37 -3.84
N LEU A 219 -6.50 -13.98 -3.14
CA LEU A 219 -6.45 -13.59 -1.73
C LEU A 219 -6.41 -14.83 -0.83
N ILE A 220 -5.38 -14.93 0.02
CA ILE A 220 -5.32 -15.98 1.04
C ILE A 220 -6.26 -15.56 2.17
N ALA A 221 -7.39 -16.26 2.30
CA ALA A 221 -8.45 -15.99 3.27
C ALA A 221 -9.24 -14.71 2.98
N THR A 222 -10.16 -14.79 2.01
CA THR A 222 -11.25 -13.82 1.84
C THR A 222 -12.29 -13.91 2.96
N ASN A 223 -12.25 -14.93 3.81
CA ASN A 223 -13.12 -15.06 4.97
C ASN A 223 -12.27 -15.15 6.24
N VAL A 224 -12.32 -14.10 7.05
CA VAL A 224 -11.58 -13.99 8.32
C VAL A 224 -12.61 -13.96 9.44
N PHE A 225 -12.67 -15.03 10.25
CA PHE A 225 -13.64 -15.19 11.34
C PHE A 225 -15.12 -15.04 10.91
N GLY A 226 -15.49 -15.54 9.72
CA GLY A 226 -16.85 -15.44 9.19
C GLY A 226 -17.14 -14.14 8.46
N VAL A 227 -16.17 -13.22 8.35
CA VAL A 227 -16.32 -11.92 7.70
C VAL A 227 -15.59 -11.92 6.36
N GLU A 228 -16.32 -11.57 5.31
CA GLU A 228 -15.74 -11.42 3.97
C GLU A 228 -14.86 -10.17 3.88
N MET A 229 -13.59 -10.39 3.53
CA MET A 229 -12.52 -9.42 3.29
C MET A 229 -12.02 -9.60 1.87
N SER A 230 -12.72 -8.97 0.93
CA SER A 230 -12.41 -8.98 -0.50
C SER A 230 -11.14 -8.21 -0.87
N ASP A 231 -10.53 -7.48 0.06
CA ASP A 231 -9.26 -6.79 -0.17
C ASP A 231 -8.03 -7.59 0.29
N GLY A 232 -8.22 -8.66 1.08
CA GLY A 232 -7.14 -9.52 1.58
C GLY A 232 -6.92 -9.46 3.08
N PHE A 233 -5.92 -10.22 3.55
CA PHE A 233 -5.61 -10.29 4.98
C PHE A 233 -4.72 -9.10 5.43
N PRO A 234 -5.16 -8.31 6.44
CA PRO A 234 -4.37 -7.23 7.05
C PRO A 234 -3.02 -7.69 7.58
N VAL A 235 -1.92 -7.10 7.08
CA VAL A 235 -0.57 -7.39 7.59
C VAL A 235 0.21 -6.15 8.02
N PRO A 236 1.04 -6.25 9.08
CA PRO A 236 1.89 -5.17 9.59
C PRO A 236 3.19 -5.01 8.77
N PHE A 237 3.10 -5.05 7.44
CA PHE A 237 4.21 -4.75 6.52
C PHE A 237 3.67 -4.28 5.17
N PHE A 238 4.58 -3.85 4.28
CA PHE A 238 4.18 -3.33 2.96
C PHE A 238 3.81 -4.44 1.97
N GLY A 239 2.61 -4.98 2.07
CA GLY A 239 1.90 -5.66 0.98
C GLY A 239 1.10 -4.63 0.18
N CYS A 240 1.71 -4.04 -0.86
CA CYS A 240 1.07 -2.96 -1.61
C CYS A 240 -0.26 -3.44 -2.23
N TYR A 241 -1.34 -2.64 -2.12
CA TYR A 241 -2.67 -2.99 -2.64
C TYR A 241 -2.81 -2.91 -4.17
N TYR A 242 -2.15 -1.93 -4.79
CA TYR A 242 -2.24 -1.63 -6.22
C TYR A 242 -1.68 -2.68 -7.20
N PRO A 243 -0.58 -3.40 -6.91
CA PRO A 243 -0.20 -4.52 -7.75
C PRO A 243 -1.31 -5.56 -7.83
N CYS A 244 -1.38 -6.30 -8.94
CA CYS A 244 -2.14 -7.54 -9.02
C CYS A 244 -1.35 -8.71 -8.41
N GLY A 245 -2.00 -9.82 -8.09
CA GLY A 245 -1.34 -11.04 -7.65
C GLY A 245 -0.74 -11.07 -6.21
N LYS A 246 -0.99 -10.08 -5.35
CA LYS A 246 -0.78 -10.12 -3.89
C LYS A 246 -1.69 -11.11 -3.12
N THR A 247 -1.29 -11.50 -1.91
CA THR A 247 -2.03 -12.45 -1.04
C THR A 247 -2.44 -11.83 0.28
N VAL A 248 -1.85 -10.68 0.61
CA VAL A 248 -1.98 -9.95 1.88
C VAL A 248 -1.84 -8.46 1.63
N THR A 249 -2.49 -7.65 2.45
CA THR A 249 -2.64 -6.21 2.22
C THR A 249 -2.03 -5.38 3.33
N CYS A 250 -1.47 -4.23 2.94
CA CYS A 250 -0.90 -3.27 3.87
C CYS A 250 -2.00 -2.72 4.77
N ALA A 251 -1.92 -3.03 6.07
CA ALA A 251 -2.88 -2.58 7.06
C ALA A 251 -3.09 -1.06 7.08
N LEU A 252 -2.07 -0.26 6.73
CA LEU A 252 -2.23 1.19 6.71
C LEU A 252 -3.21 1.61 5.61
N TRP A 253 -3.18 0.97 4.44
CA TRP A 253 -4.17 1.23 3.38
C TRP A 253 -5.56 0.82 3.85
N GLU A 254 -5.72 -0.38 4.40
CA GLU A 254 -7.03 -0.86 4.87
C GLU A 254 -7.60 -0.01 6.01
N ILE A 255 -6.78 0.50 6.93
CA ILE A 255 -7.26 1.42 7.97
C ILE A 255 -7.80 2.70 7.30
N GLN A 256 -7.06 3.28 6.35
CA GLN A 256 -7.50 4.51 5.68
C GLN A 256 -8.73 4.25 4.82
N THR A 257 -8.75 3.18 4.03
CA THR A 257 -9.88 2.84 3.17
C THR A 257 -11.07 2.35 3.98
N TYR A 258 -10.94 1.57 5.05
CA TYR A 258 -12.13 1.17 5.83
C TYR A 258 -12.64 2.26 6.78
N ILE A 259 -11.88 3.34 6.98
CA ILE A 259 -12.45 4.60 7.47
C ILE A 259 -13.40 5.22 6.42
N TYR A 260 -13.30 4.84 5.13
CA TYR A 260 -14.09 5.29 3.96
C TYR A 260 -14.67 4.10 3.12
N PRO A 261 -15.92 3.63 3.27
CA PRO A 261 -17.07 4.51 3.31
C PRO A 261 -18.27 3.92 4.11
N PHE A 262 -19.37 4.68 4.14
CA PHE A 262 -20.72 4.37 4.62
C PHE A 262 -20.87 3.21 5.61
N TRP A 263 -21.32 3.55 6.81
CA TRP A 263 -21.95 2.58 7.72
C TRP A 263 -23.18 1.87 7.11
N GLN A 264 -23.61 2.24 5.89
CA GLN A 264 -24.85 1.76 5.25
C GLN A 264 -24.75 1.29 3.78
N THR A 265 -23.67 1.48 3.03
CA THR A 265 -23.62 1.03 1.62
C THR A 265 -22.69 -0.15 1.41
N ASN A 266 -23.20 -1.12 0.67
CA ASN A 266 -22.46 -2.29 0.24
C ASN A 266 -21.35 -1.99 -0.79
N ARG A 267 -21.00 -0.74 -1.15
CA ARG A 267 -20.07 -0.46 -2.26
C ARG A 267 -18.79 0.24 -1.82
N GLY A 268 -17.64 -0.29 -2.22
CA GLY A 268 -16.40 0.49 -2.32
C GLY A 268 -15.56 -0.03 -3.48
N TRP A 269 -14.89 0.85 -4.24
CA TRP A 269 -14.02 0.50 -5.39
C TRP A 269 -14.51 -0.65 -6.31
N GLY A 270 -15.83 -0.74 -6.57
CA GLY A 270 -16.40 -1.81 -7.40
C GLY A 270 -16.53 -3.18 -6.72
N VAL A 271 -16.45 -3.24 -5.40
CA VAL A 271 -16.66 -4.42 -4.55
C VAL A 271 -17.93 -4.27 -3.75
N ASP A 272 -18.79 -5.28 -3.84
CA ASP A 272 -19.92 -5.41 -2.94
C ASP A 272 -19.49 -6.08 -1.62
N TYR A 273 -19.78 -5.39 -0.54
CA TYR A 273 -19.24 -5.61 0.79
C TYR A 273 -20.37 -6.08 1.72
N ASN A 274 -20.41 -7.37 2.04
CA ASN A 274 -21.51 -7.96 2.85
C ASN A 274 -21.46 -7.59 4.36
N SER A 275 -20.32 -7.09 4.84
CA SER A 275 -20.07 -6.75 6.24
C SER A 275 -20.00 -5.23 6.49
N SER A 276 -20.38 -4.78 7.68
CA SER A 276 -20.29 -3.36 8.06
C SER A 276 -18.83 -2.90 8.21
N GLY A 277 -18.54 -1.64 7.87
CA GLY A 277 -17.19 -1.07 7.96
C GLY A 277 -16.56 -1.17 9.36
N LEU A 278 -17.37 -1.09 10.42
CA LEU A 278 -16.90 -1.25 11.80
C LEU A 278 -16.31 -2.64 12.07
N VAL A 279 -16.95 -3.70 11.57
CA VAL A 279 -16.47 -5.07 11.76
C VAL A 279 -15.16 -5.28 11.02
N ARG A 280 -15.02 -4.72 9.81
CA ARG A 280 -13.75 -4.78 9.06
C ARG A 280 -12.64 -4.03 9.78
N LEU A 281 -12.91 -2.81 10.24
CA LEU A 281 -11.95 -2.04 11.04
C LEU A 281 -11.54 -2.81 12.29
N ALA A 282 -12.48 -3.43 13.01
CA ALA A 282 -12.18 -4.23 14.19
C ALA A 282 -11.25 -5.40 13.88
N ILE A 283 -11.44 -6.09 12.74
CA ILE A 283 -10.56 -7.17 12.32
C ILE A 283 -9.18 -6.65 11.91
N VAL A 284 -9.10 -5.56 11.15
CA VAL A 284 -7.82 -4.95 10.76
C VAL A 284 -7.03 -4.48 11.98
N PHE A 285 -7.66 -3.72 12.87
CA PHE A 285 -7.01 -3.30 14.11
C PHE A 285 -6.66 -4.49 15.01
N GLY A 286 -7.56 -5.46 15.14
CA GLY A 286 -7.36 -6.65 15.96
C GLY A 286 -6.19 -7.52 15.48
N SER A 287 -6.13 -7.81 14.18
CA SER A 287 -5.05 -8.62 13.59
C SER A 287 -3.71 -7.89 13.64
N VAL A 288 -3.67 -6.60 13.30
CA VAL A 288 -2.44 -5.80 13.31
C VAL A 288 -1.94 -5.61 14.74
N MET A 289 -2.84 -5.34 15.68
CA MET A 289 -2.50 -5.25 17.10
C MET A 289 -1.96 -6.59 17.59
N LEU A 290 -2.64 -7.70 17.33
CA LEU A 290 -2.19 -9.04 17.74
C LEU A 290 -0.80 -9.36 17.18
N LEU A 291 -0.61 -9.23 15.87
CA LEU A 291 0.67 -9.52 15.21
C LEU A 291 1.78 -8.57 15.70
N SER A 292 1.48 -7.28 15.88
CA SER A 292 2.45 -6.28 16.34
C SER A 292 2.82 -6.46 17.82
N VAL A 293 1.87 -6.85 18.67
CA VAL A 293 2.15 -7.13 20.09
C VAL A 293 3.02 -8.39 20.22
N LEU A 294 2.68 -9.45 19.48
CA LEU A 294 3.43 -10.71 19.57
C LEU A 294 4.85 -10.59 18.99
N LEU A 295 4.99 -10.04 17.78
CA LEU A 295 6.25 -10.08 17.02
C LEU A 295 6.95 -8.72 16.89
N GLY A 296 6.29 -7.61 17.25
CA GLY A 296 6.84 -6.27 17.15
C GLY A 296 7.28 -5.92 15.72
N LYS A 297 8.39 -5.19 15.60
CA LYS A 297 8.99 -4.81 14.31
C LYS A 297 9.77 -5.93 13.61
N PHE A 298 9.63 -7.19 14.05
CA PHE A 298 10.22 -8.35 13.38
C PHE A 298 9.83 -8.39 11.89
N PHE A 299 8.58 -8.04 11.56
CA PHE A 299 8.11 -7.95 10.18
C PHE A 299 8.94 -6.99 9.31
N CYS A 300 9.33 -5.83 9.83
CA CYS A 300 10.19 -4.88 9.12
C CYS A 300 11.60 -5.43 8.84
N GLY A 301 12.10 -6.28 9.74
CA GLY A 301 13.43 -6.91 9.64
C GLY A 301 13.46 -8.11 8.69
N TRP A 302 12.45 -8.98 8.74
CA TRP A 302 12.48 -10.34 8.19
C TRP A 302 11.45 -10.63 7.09
N VAL A 303 10.36 -9.86 7.01
CA VAL A 303 9.22 -10.18 6.12
C VAL A 303 9.03 -9.12 5.05
N CYS A 304 9.20 -7.84 5.39
CA CYS A 304 8.84 -6.72 4.52
C CYS A 304 9.62 -6.73 3.19
N PRO A 305 8.93 -6.73 2.03
CA PRO A 305 9.56 -6.72 0.70
C PRO A 305 10.34 -5.43 0.44
N PHE A 306 9.86 -4.28 0.94
CA PHE A 306 10.60 -3.02 0.86
C PHE A 306 11.90 -3.05 1.68
N GLY A 307 11.93 -3.85 2.76
CA GLY A 307 13.15 -4.12 3.52
C GLY A 307 14.19 -4.89 2.70
N LEU A 308 13.75 -5.85 1.86
CA LEU A 308 14.62 -6.56 0.92
C LEU A 308 15.18 -5.60 -0.15
N TYR A 309 14.35 -4.72 -0.69
CA TYR A 309 14.77 -3.68 -1.64
C TYR A 309 15.91 -2.81 -1.08
N MET A 310 15.78 -2.30 0.15
CA MET A 310 16.84 -1.51 0.79
C MET A 310 18.11 -2.31 1.12
N ASP A 311 17.97 -3.60 1.47
CA ASP A 311 19.12 -4.48 1.68
C ASP A 311 19.83 -4.77 0.35
N LEU A 312 19.10 -4.89 -0.77
CA LEU A 312 19.65 -5.00 -2.12
C LEU A 312 20.42 -3.74 -2.51
N LEU A 313 19.88 -2.54 -2.29
CA LEU A 313 20.60 -1.28 -2.49
C LEU A 313 21.90 -1.23 -1.66
N THR A 314 21.86 -1.73 -0.42
CA THR A 314 23.06 -1.83 0.42
C THR A 314 24.11 -2.79 -0.17
N TYR A 315 23.68 -3.89 -0.79
CA TYR A 315 24.57 -4.83 -1.47
C TYR A 315 25.18 -4.21 -2.73
N ILE A 316 24.37 -3.57 -3.57
CA ILE A 316 24.81 -2.85 -4.77
C ILE A 316 25.82 -1.76 -4.39
N ARG A 317 25.52 -0.95 -3.38
CA ARG A 317 26.47 0.07 -2.89
C ARG A 317 27.82 -0.52 -2.50
N LYS A 318 27.83 -1.65 -1.79
CA LYS A 318 29.07 -2.35 -1.42
C LYS A 318 29.81 -2.88 -2.64
N ALA A 319 29.10 -3.39 -3.65
CA ALA A 319 29.70 -3.85 -4.90
C ALA A 319 30.38 -2.70 -5.67
N VAL A 320 29.76 -1.52 -5.70
CA VAL A 320 30.32 -0.28 -6.28
C VAL A 320 31.34 0.39 -5.34
N LYS A 321 31.66 -0.20 -4.18
CA LYS A 321 32.64 0.27 -3.18
C LYS A 321 32.37 1.68 -2.60
N ILE A 322 31.12 2.14 -2.65
CA ILE A 322 30.75 3.45 -2.07
C ILE A 322 30.53 3.30 -0.56
N PRO A 323 31.16 4.13 0.30
CA PRO A 323 30.92 4.08 1.75
C PRO A 323 29.48 4.52 2.08
N HIS A 324 28.92 3.97 3.16
CA HIS A 324 27.68 4.51 3.70
C HIS A 324 27.99 5.67 4.62
N ARG A 325 26.99 6.51 4.83
CA ARG A 325 27.02 7.55 5.86
C ARG A 325 26.16 7.11 7.04
N ASP A 326 26.57 7.52 8.23
CA ASP A 326 25.75 7.42 9.43
C ASP A 326 25.12 8.79 9.75
N LEU A 327 23.98 8.80 10.43
CA LEU A 327 23.33 10.04 10.86
C LEU A 327 23.84 10.40 12.25
N SER A 328 23.89 11.70 12.56
CA SER A 328 24.06 12.15 13.94
C SER A 328 22.94 11.56 14.82
N GLU A 329 23.25 11.20 16.06
CA GLU A 329 22.31 10.52 16.96
C GLU A 329 21.04 11.34 17.19
N ASP A 330 21.18 12.65 17.39
CA ASP A 330 20.05 13.56 17.60
C ASP A 330 19.17 13.66 16.35
N PHE A 331 19.79 13.74 15.18
CA PHE A 331 19.06 13.75 13.92
C PHE A 331 18.35 12.42 13.69
N ASN A 332 19.00 11.29 14.00
CA ASN A 332 18.39 9.97 13.88
C ASN A 332 17.17 9.82 14.80
N LYS A 333 17.25 10.29 16.05
CA LYS A 333 16.13 10.30 17.00
C LYS A 333 14.95 11.13 16.46
N LYS A 334 15.22 12.34 15.97
CA LYS A 334 14.19 13.20 15.34
C LYS A 334 13.58 12.55 14.10
N PHE A 335 14.39 11.89 13.28
CA PHE A 335 13.94 11.21 12.07
C PHE A 335 13.02 10.02 12.39
N HIS A 336 13.27 9.32 13.51
CA HIS A 336 12.35 8.32 14.03
C HIS A 336 11.04 8.91 14.57
N GLN A 337 11.11 10.05 15.26
CA GLN A 337 9.92 10.75 15.76
C GLN A 337 9.02 11.26 14.62
N LEU A 338 9.62 11.69 13.51
CA LEU A 338 8.89 12.14 12.32
C LEU A 338 7.94 11.07 11.77
N GLY A 339 8.26 9.78 11.91
CA GLY A 339 7.35 8.71 11.51
C GLY A 339 6.04 8.68 12.31
N TYR A 340 6.06 9.07 13.58
CA TYR A 340 4.84 9.20 14.40
C TYR A 340 4.03 10.43 14.01
N VAL A 341 4.70 11.54 13.67
CA VAL A 341 4.03 12.75 13.17
C VAL A 341 3.35 12.48 11.83
N ILE A 342 4.03 11.79 10.90
CA ILE A 342 3.47 11.39 9.61
C ILE A 342 2.27 10.45 9.81
N LEU A 343 2.37 9.48 10.72
CA LEU A 343 1.25 8.60 11.05
C LEU A 343 0.03 9.40 11.57
N ALA A 344 0.25 10.32 12.52
CA ALA A 344 -0.82 11.15 13.05
C ALA A 344 -1.45 12.04 11.96
N LEU A 345 -0.63 12.67 11.11
CA LEU A 345 -1.09 13.48 9.98
C LEU A 345 -1.95 12.64 9.02
N ILE A 346 -1.50 11.45 8.64
CA ILE A 346 -2.23 10.55 7.73
C ILE A 346 -3.59 10.19 8.33
N ILE A 347 -3.64 9.81 9.61
CA ILE A 347 -4.91 9.47 10.27
C ILE A 347 -5.84 10.68 10.31
N VAL A 348 -5.33 11.87 10.67
CA VAL A 348 -6.12 13.10 10.71
C VAL A 348 -6.66 13.46 9.32
N LEU A 349 -5.81 13.41 8.28
CA LEU A 349 -6.24 13.65 6.89
C LEU A 349 -7.29 12.63 6.46
N SER A 350 -7.13 11.35 6.82
CA SER A 350 -8.15 10.33 6.57
C SER A 350 -9.46 10.64 7.29
N VAL A 351 -9.46 11.12 8.53
CA VAL A 351 -10.72 11.51 9.18
C VAL A 351 -11.32 12.77 8.52
N ILE A 352 -10.49 13.72 8.10
CA ILE A 352 -10.95 14.96 7.47
C ILE A 352 -11.60 14.69 6.11
N PHE A 353 -10.93 14.00 5.17
CA PHE A 353 -11.58 13.75 3.87
C PHE A 353 -12.75 12.74 3.97
N GLY A 354 -12.85 11.99 5.07
CA GLY A 354 -13.91 11.01 5.34
C GLY A 354 -15.03 11.58 6.20
N SER A 355 -14.99 12.87 6.50
CA SER A 355 -15.90 13.52 7.43
C SER A 355 -17.35 13.55 6.96
N GLU A 356 -17.57 13.60 5.65
CA GLU A 356 -18.90 13.47 5.06
C GLU A 356 -19.52 12.11 5.40
N ALA A 357 -18.76 11.02 5.29
CA ALA A 357 -19.21 9.68 5.64
C ALA A 357 -19.42 9.47 7.15
N ILE A 358 -18.71 10.23 8.00
CA ILE A 358 -18.74 10.07 9.47
C ILE A 358 -19.83 10.95 10.11
N ALA A 359 -19.97 12.18 9.66
CA ALA A 359 -20.77 13.22 10.31
C ALA A 359 -21.86 13.82 9.39
N ASN A 360 -22.02 13.31 8.15
CA ASN A 360 -22.89 13.89 7.11
C ASN A 360 -22.64 15.39 6.92
N ALA A 361 -21.40 15.83 7.14
CA ALA A 361 -20.99 17.22 7.07
C ALA A 361 -19.77 17.34 6.15
N GLN A 362 -19.91 18.11 5.07
CA GLN A 362 -18.83 18.41 4.14
C GLN A 362 -17.89 19.45 4.77
N LEU A 363 -16.76 18.99 5.32
CA LEU A 363 -15.72 19.89 5.85
C LEU A 363 -14.89 20.55 4.75
N ILE A 364 -14.74 19.89 3.59
CA ILE A 364 -13.96 20.35 2.44
C ILE A 364 -14.77 20.05 1.16
N PRO A 365 -14.95 21.01 0.23
CA PRO A 365 -15.61 20.75 -1.05
C PRO A 365 -14.88 19.65 -1.85
N GLY A 366 -15.62 18.72 -2.47
CA GLY A 366 -15.05 17.61 -3.25
C GLY A 366 -14.81 16.32 -2.46
N THR A 367 -15.23 16.25 -1.19
CA THR A 367 -15.29 15.01 -0.39
C THR A 367 -16.52 14.17 -0.68
N GLU A 368 -17.46 14.68 -1.49
CA GLU A 368 -18.67 13.96 -1.86
C GLU A 368 -18.38 12.63 -2.56
N GLU A 369 -19.35 11.73 -2.52
CA GLU A 369 -19.26 10.46 -3.23
C GLU A 369 -19.04 10.70 -4.73
N GLY A 370 -17.91 10.20 -5.26
CA GLY A 370 -17.48 10.46 -6.64
C GLY A 370 -16.74 11.79 -6.84
N GLY A 371 -16.57 12.60 -5.80
CA GLY A 371 -15.78 13.83 -5.84
C GLY A 371 -14.27 13.58 -6.02
N PHE A 372 -13.56 14.59 -6.51
CA PHE A 372 -12.12 14.51 -6.79
C PHE A 372 -11.29 14.13 -5.55
N ILE A 373 -11.58 14.72 -4.39
CA ILE A 373 -10.81 14.43 -3.16
C ILE A 373 -11.10 13.00 -2.71
N TYR A 374 -12.35 12.55 -2.81
CA TYR A 374 -12.74 11.17 -2.50
C TYR A 374 -11.97 10.15 -3.36
N GLN A 375 -11.94 10.35 -4.68
CA GLN A 375 -11.35 9.37 -5.60
C GLN A 375 -9.82 9.28 -5.48
N TYR A 376 -9.12 10.39 -5.25
CA TYR A 376 -7.65 10.41 -5.26
C TYR A 376 -7.03 10.42 -3.86
N PHE A 377 -7.71 10.98 -2.85
CA PHE A 377 -7.14 11.20 -1.50
C PHE A 377 -7.81 10.37 -0.40
N SER A 378 -8.70 9.42 -0.72
CA SER A 378 -9.25 8.45 0.25
C SER A 378 -8.17 7.64 0.99
N ALA A 379 -7.04 7.37 0.34
CA ALA A 379 -5.86 6.75 0.95
C ALA A 379 -4.64 7.69 0.90
N PRO A 380 -4.57 8.72 1.77
CA PRO A 380 -3.54 9.76 1.68
C PRO A 380 -2.10 9.22 1.79
N PHE A 381 -1.85 8.17 2.58
CA PHE A 381 -0.53 7.53 2.64
C PHE A 381 -0.12 6.92 1.30
N CYS A 382 -1.06 6.34 0.55
CA CYS A 382 -0.76 5.70 -0.72
C CYS A 382 -0.32 6.70 -1.80
N GLN A 383 -0.58 8.00 -1.60
CA GLN A 383 -0.08 9.08 -2.45
C GLN A 383 1.38 9.46 -2.18
N VAL A 384 1.92 9.05 -1.03
CA VAL A 384 3.32 9.29 -0.61
C VAL A 384 4.06 7.98 -0.31
N CYS A 385 3.50 6.84 -0.70
CA CYS A 385 4.04 5.53 -0.37
C CYS A 385 5.08 5.12 -1.41
N PRO A 386 6.37 4.97 -1.07
CA PRO A 386 7.38 4.56 -2.04
C PRO A 386 7.18 3.12 -2.54
N MET A 387 6.41 2.29 -1.82
CA MET A 387 6.09 0.92 -2.24
C MET A 387 5.13 0.90 -3.45
N LYS A 388 4.18 1.85 -3.54
CA LYS A 388 3.20 1.90 -4.63
C LYS A 388 3.85 1.96 -6.01
N PRO A 389 4.67 2.98 -6.34
CA PRO A 389 5.35 3.04 -7.64
C PRO A 389 6.35 1.91 -7.81
N PHE A 390 7.04 1.47 -6.74
CA PHE A 390 7.98 0.36 -6.82
C PHE A 390 7.33 -0.95 -7.30
N CYS A 391 6.19 -1.32 -6.70
CA CYS A 391 5.42 -2.50 -7.10
C CYS A 391 4.90 -2.38 -8.53
N VAL A 392 4.26 -1.26 -8.87
CA VAL A 392 3.63 -1.08 -10.19
C VAL A 392 4.69 -1.09 -11.31
N LEU A 393 5.83 -0.42 -11.11
CA LEU A 393 6.93 -0.44 -12.08
C LEU A 393 7.54 -1.83 -12.22
N LEU A 394 7.72 -2.56 -11.11
CA LEU A 394 8.23 -3.92 -11.14
C LEU A 394 7.30 -4.86 -11.91
N GLN A 395 5.98 -4.74 -11.70
CA GLN A 395 4.99 -5.53 -12.44
C GLN A 395 4.93 -5.19 -13.92
N SER A 396 5.04 -3.91 -14.26
CA SER A 396 5.13 -3.52 -15.66
C SER A 396 6.39 -4.04 -16.34
N SER A 397 7.52 -4.06 -15.63
CA SER A 397 8.78 -4.60 -16.17
C SER A 397 8.74 -6.09 -16.50
N VAL A 398 7.86 -6.85 -15.86
CA VAL A 398 7.65 -8.29 -16.13
C VAL A 398 6.44 -8.57 -17.02
N GLY A 399 5.82 -7.53 -17.59
CA GLY A 399 4.70 -7.65 -18.53
C GLY A 399 3.34 -7.97 -17.90
N LEU A 400 3.20 -7.82 -16.57
CA LEU A 400 1.94 -8.05 -15.86
C LEU A 400 1.01 -6.82 -15.86
N ILE A 401 1.59 -5.63 -15.98
CA ILE A 401 0.85 -4.38 -16.17
C ILE A 401 1.29 -3.75 -17.48
N ARG A 402 0.33 -3.42 -18.34
CA ARG A 402 0.58 -2.75 -19.62
C ARG A 402 1.26 -1.39 -19.36
N PRO A 403 2.43 -1.10 -19.97
CA PRO A 403 3.11 0.18 -19.80
C PRO A 403 2.23 1.38 -20.20
N GLU A 404 1.32 1.18 -21.15
CA GLU A 404 0.33 2.18 -21.55
C GLU A 404 -0.55 2.64 -20.38
N TRP A 405 -0.89 1.77 -19.42
CA TRP A 405 -1.67 2.14 -18.23
C TRP A 405 -0.89 2.98 -17.21
N ILE A 406 0.44 2.97 -17.32
CA ILE A 406 1.30 3.88 -16.57
C ILE A 406 1.39 5.22 -17.32
N GLY A 407 1.56 5.18 -18.66
CA GLY A 407 1.77 6.36 -19.51
C GLY A 407 0.52 7.20 -19.79
N GLN A 408 -0.62 6.57 -20.09
CA GLN A 408 -1.89 7.23 -20.44
C GLN A 408 -2.51 8.00 -19.26
N VAL A 409 -2.00 7.79 -18.06
CA VAL A 409 -2.45 8.48 -16.84
C VAL A 409 -1.36 9.40 -16.27
N THR A 410 -0.31 9.69 -17.05
CA THR A 410 0.79 10.61 -16.68
C THR A 410 0.82 11.92 -17.45
N THR A 411 -0.15 12.18 -18.33
CA THR A 411 -0.18 13.37 -19.22
C THR A 411 -1.16 14.46 -18.75
N GLY A 412 -1.27 14.69 -17.44
CA GLY A 412 -2.01 15.80 -16.83
C GLY A 412 -1.07 16.89 -16.26
N GLN A 413 -1.62 17.98 -15.72
CA GLN A 413 -0.80 18.96 -14.97
C GLN A 413 -0.07 18.24 -13.83
N PHE A 414 1.08 18.74 -13.37
CA PHE A 414 2.02 18.05 -12.46
C PHE A 414 1.44 17.54 -11.12
N TYR A 415 0.16 17.82 -10.83
CA TYR A 415 -0.64 17.37 -9.68
C TYR A 415 -1.77 16.37 -10.02
N GLU A 416 -2.15 16.19 -11.30
CA GLU A 416 -3.24 15.32 -11.78
C GLU A 416 -2.71 13.94 -12.24
N LEU A 417 -1.82 13.36 -11.44
CA LEU A 417 -1.23 12.09 -11.84
C LEU A 417 -2.09 10.91 -11.46
N GLY A 418 -2.06 9.94 -12.36
CA GLY A 418 -3.04 8.91 -12.47
C GLY A 418 -3.29 7.96 -11.32
N TYR A 419 -4.29 7.13 -11.56
CA TYR A 419 -4.80 6.10 -10.67
C TYR A 419 -3.70 5.22 -10.03
N TYR A 420 -2.76 4.73 -10.86
CA TYR A 420 -1.73 3.77 -10.44
C TYR A 420 -0.42 4.38 -9.97
N ILE A 421 0.03 5.51 -10.50
CA ILE A 421 1.31 6.17 -10.14
C ILE A 421 1.13 7.68 -10.19
N THR A 422 1.62 8.36 -9.15
CA THR A 422 1.69 9.83 -9.12
C THR A 422 3.13 10.34 -9.20
N SER A 423 3.34 11.56 -9.73
CA SER A 423 4.67 12.22 -9.72
C SER A 423 5.19 12.35 -8.30
N LEU A 424 4.31 12.65 -7.35
CA LEU A 424 4.66 12.69 -5.93
C LEU A 424 5.22 11.33 -5.48
N ASN A 425 4.56 10.23 -5.80
CA ASN A 425 5.03 8.88 -5.50
C ASN A 425 6.40 8.58 -6.15
N LEU A 426 6.62 8.97 -7.40
CA LEU A 426 7.92 8.79 -8.08
C LEU A 426 9.03 9.63 -7.46
N ILE A 427 8.75 10.88 -7.11
CA ILE A 427 9.68 11.76 -6.39
C ILE A 427 10.03 11.15 -5.03
N VAL A 428 9.02 10.71 -4.26
CA VAL A 428 9.25 10.07 -2.96
C VAL A 428 10.05 8.79 -3.13
N LEU A 429 9.73 7.93 -4.10
CA LEU A 429 10.52 6.74 -4.39
C LEU A 429 11.97 7.11 -4.70
N GLY A 430 12.21 8.07 -5.61
CA GLY A 430 13.56 8.53 -5.96
C GLY A 430 14.35 9.04 -4.75
N VAL A 431 13.75 9.92 -3.95
CA VAL A 431 14.36 10.45 -2.72
C VAL A 431 14.66 9.32 -1.72
N VAL A 432 13.73 8.38 -1.53
CA VAL A 432 13.91 7.24 -0.63
C VAL A 432 14.99 6.29 -1.14
N THR A 433 15.06 6.04 -2.44
CA THR A 433 16.09 5.20 -3.07
C THR A 433 17.48 5.81 -2.88
N VAL A 434 17.65 7.10 -3.19
CA VAL A 434 18.92 7.82 -2.97
C VAL A 434 19.29 7.82 -1.48
N SER A 435 18.32 8.11 -0.62
CA SER A 435 18.53 8.10 0.83
C SER A 435 18.89 6.71 1.36
N ALA A 436 18.25 5.64 0.88
CA ALA A 436 18.53 4.26 1.26
C ALA A 436 19.86 3.74 0.72
N PHE A 437 20.32 4.29 -0.41
CA PHE A 437 21.65 4.04 -0.94
C PHE A 437 22.69 4.64 0.01
N LEU A 438 22.59 5.92 0.37
CA LEU A 438 23.56 6.62 1.23
C LEU A 438 23.50 6.18 2.71
N TYR A 439 22.29 6.00 3.25
CA TYR A 439 22.02 5.65 4.64
C TYR A 439 21.29 4.31 4.71
N ARG A 440 21.82 3.38 5.52
CA ARG A 440 21.24 2.03 5.65
C ARG A 440 19.81 2.12 6.17
N ARG A 441 18.88 1.46 5.46
CA ARG A 441 17.46 1.34 5.83
C ARG A 441 16.82 2.68 6.24
N ALA A 442 17.11 3.75 5.49
CA ALA A 442 16.64 5.11 5.77
C ALA A 442 15.11 5.16 5.97
N TRP A 443 14.33 4.57 5.06
CA TRP A 443 12.87 4.58 5.15
C TRP A 443 12.31 3.88 6.39
N CYS A 444 12.93 2.78 6.84
CA CYS A 444 12.49 2.08 8.05
C CYS A 444 12.52 2.97 9.31
N ARG A 445 13.25 4.09 9.27
CA ARG A 445 13.35 5.04 10.40
C ARG A 445 12.11 5.93 10.49
N ILE A 446 11.60 6.39 9.35
CA ILE A 446 10.48 7.35 9.23
C ILE A 446 9.14 6.68 8.83
N CYS A 447 9.14 5.39 8.48
CA CYS A 447 7.97 4.67 8.00
C CYS A 447 6.77 4.77 8.99
N PRO A 448 5.60 5.29 8.57
CA PRO A 448 4.43 5.44 9.43
C PRO A 448 3.85 4.08 9.87
N LEU A 449 3.89 3.06 9.00
CA LEU A 449 3.51 1.70 9.38
C LEU A 449 4.45 1.14 10.46
N GLY A 450 5.74 1.45 10.39
CA GLY A 450 6.69 1.12 11.45
C GLY A 450 6.35 1.84 12.76
N ALA A 451 5.94 3.11 12.70
CA ALA A 451 5.49 3.85 13.87
C ALA A 451 4.23 3.22 14.49
N LEU A 452 3.27 2.78 13.67
CA LEU A 452 2.05 2.09 14.11
C LEU A 452 2.36 0.78 14.86
N ILE A 453 3.24 -0.07 14.31
CA ILE A 453 3.68 -1.32 14.95
C ILE A 453 4.38 -1.03 16.28
N ALA A 454 5.26 -0.02 16.30
CA ALA A 454 5.95 0.38 17.52
C ALA A 454 5.00 0.93 18.58
N LEU A 455 3.91 1.58 18.18
CA LEU A 455 2.91 2.10 19.11
C LEU A 455 2.25 0.93 19.87
N PHE A 456 1.75 -0.09 19.17
CA PHE A 456 1.15 -1.27 19.80
C PHE A 456 2.12 -2.08 20.66
N HIS A 457 3.38 -2.20 20.23
CA HIS A 457 4.41 -2.97 20.96
C HIS A 457 4.94 -2.23 22.20
N ARG A 458 5.01 -0.89 22.17
CA ARG A 458 5.59 -0.08 23.25
C ARG A 458 4.64 0.17 24.42
N PHE A 459 3.33 0.11 24.20
CA PHE A 459 2.36 0.38 25.26
C PHE A 459 2.63 -0.53 26.48
N PRO A 460 2.79 0.03 27.70
CA PRO A 460 3.15 -0.72 28.90
C PRO A 460 2.34 -2.00 29.17
N PRO A 461 1.01 -2.04 29.01
CA PRO A 461 0.24 -3.28 29.21
C PRO A 461 0.59 -4.37 28.19
N PHE A 462 0.93 -3.99 26.96
CA PHE A 462 1.24 -4.93 25.88
C PHE A 462 2.72 -5.34 25.86
N LYS A 463 3.61 -4.53 26.43
CA LYS A 463 5.05 -4.85 26.53
C LYS A 463 5.29 -6.17 27.26
N TRP A 464 4.47 -6.49 28.27
CA TRP A 464 4.58 -7.75 29.01
C TRP A 464 4.20 -8.99 28.17
N VAL A 465 3.30 -8.83 27.19
CA VAL A 465 2.79 -9.89 26.29
C VAL A 465 3.72 -10.16 25.10
N SER A 466 4.65 -9.25 24.81
CA SER A 466 5.61 -9.40 23.71
C SER A 466 6.35 -10.73 23.75
N VAL A 467 6.16 -11.56 22.71
CA VAL A 467 6.80 -12.87 22.60
C VAL A 467 8.29 -12.70 22.35
N LEU A 468 8.69 -11.77 21.48
CA LEU A 468 10.08 -11.54 21.13
C LEU A 468 10.71 -10.41 21.95
N ARG A 469 11.84 -10.69 22.60
CA ARG A 469 12.66 -9.69 23.30
C ARG A 469 14.14 -9.90 23.04
N LEU A 470 14.86 -8.79 22.88
CA LEU A 470 16.30 -8.74 22.80
C LEU A 470 16.87 -8.36 24.16
N ASP A 471 17.53 -9.30 24.82
CA ASP A 471 18.13 -9.12 26.13
C ASP A 471 19.65 -8.96 26.03
N LYS A 472 20.19 -8.09 26.89
CA LYS A 472 21.61 -7.88 27.10
C LYS A 472 22.02 -8.38 28.47
N VAL A 473 23.08 -9.19 28.51
CA VAL A 473 23.69 -9.66 29.76
C VAL A 473 24.84 -8.73 30.10
N GLU A 474 24.71 -7.96 31.19
CA GLU A 474 25.68 -6.94 31.60
C GLU A 474 27.07 -7.54 31.85
N GLU A 475 27.14 -8.63 32.62
CA GLU A 475 28.38 -9.30 33.01
C GLU A 475 29.22 -9.78 31.82
N LYS A 476 28.58 -10.12 30.70
CA LYS A 476 29.24 -10.62 29.49
C LYS A 476 29.54 -9.50 28.49
N CYS A 477 29.04 -8.28 28.70
CA CYS A 477 29.19 -7.18 27.75
C CYS A 477 30.35 -6.26 28.11
N THR A 478 31.37 -6.18 27.25
CA THR A 478 32.53 -5.30 27.44
C THR A 478 32.37 -3.89 26.88
N LYS A 479 31.18 -3.51 26.41
CA LYS A 479 30.93 -2.23 25.71
C LYS A 479 31.91 -1.96 24.54
N CYS A 480 32.19 -2.96 23.72
CA CYS A 480 33.05 -2.84 22.52
C CYS A 480 32.47 -1.99 21.35
N GLY A 481 31.20 -1.59 21.40
CA GLY A 481 30.57 -0.71 20.39
C GLY A 481 30.25 -1.36 19.03
N ILE A 482 30.48 -2.67 18.84
CA ILE A 482 30.18 -3.36 17.57
C ILE A 482 28.69 -3.34 17.26
N CYS A 483 27.82 -3.53 18.27
CA CYS A 483 26.37 -3.49 18.13
C CYS A 483 25.87 -2.14 17.55
N LYS A 484 26.46 -1.02 17.99
CA LYS A 484 26.17 0.34 17.51
C LYS A 484 26.57 0.51 16.04
N ARG A 485 27.77 0.07 15.65
CA ARG A 485 28.28 0.19 14.27
C ARG A 485 27.50 -0.66 13.26
N ILE A 486 27.11 -1.87 13.63
CA ILE A 486 26.44 -2.78 12.69
C ILE A 486 24.93 -2.50 12.53
N CYS A 487 24.32 -1.81 13.49
CA CYS A 487 22.88 -1.54 13.49
C CYS A 487 22.46 -0.69 12.27
N PRO A 488 21.58 -1.20 11.38
CA PRO A 488 21.20 -0.46 10.19
C PRO A 488 20.35 0.79 10.50
N THR A 489 19.59 0.78 11.60
CA THR A 489 18.77 1.90 12.07
C THR A 489 19.42 2.74 13.18
N GLN A 490 20.69 2.46 13.52
CA GLN A 490 21.47 3.22 14.51
C GLN A 490 20.78 3.34 15.89
N VAL A 491 20.20 2.24 16.36
CA VAL A 491 19.70 2.09 17.74
C VAL A 491 20.90 2.05 18.69
N THR A 492 21.02 3.06 19.56
CA THR A 492 22.17 3.20 20.48
C THR A 492 21.93 2.53 21.82
N GLU A 493 20.68 2.30 22.20
CA GLU A 493 20.27 1.77 23.49
C GLU A 493 20.83 0.36 23.74
N VAL A 494 21.06 -0.44 22.69
CA VAL A 494 21.74 -1.75 22.79
C VAL A 494 23.17 -1.61 23.34
N TYR A 495 23.83 -0.48 23.05
CA TYR A 495 25.15 -0.16 23.56
C TYR A 495 25.08 0.55 24.93
N ASP A 496 24.22 1.55 25.06
CA ASP A 496 24.15 2.46 26.21
C ASP A 496 23.62 1.77 27.47
N GLU A 497 22.57 0.96 27.35
CA GLU A 497 21.92 0.29 28.47
C GLU A 497 22.84 -0.72 29.15
N LYS A 498 22.75 -0.84 30.49
CA LYS A 498 23.63 -1.72 31.26
C LYS A 498 23.31 -3.21 31.04
N GLY A 499 22.03 -3.57 31.10
CA GLY A 499 21.55 -4.94 30.89
C GLY A 499 20.02 -5.00 30.88
N GLY A 500 19.48 -6.19 30.63
CA GLY A 500 18.02 -6.43 30.55
C GLY A 500 17.47 -6.29 29.13
N ASP A 501 16.17 -6.00 29.02
CA ASP A 501 15.47 -5.85 27.74
C ASP A 501 15.87 -4.55 27.04
N VAL A 502 16.65 -4.69 25.97
CA VAL A 502 17.12 -3.58 25.11
C VAL A 502 16.26 -3.43 23.86
N THR A 503 15.08 -4.04 23.82
CA THR A 503 14.14 -3.92 22.70
C THR A 503 13.48 -2.55 22.71
N THR A 504 13.94 -1.67 21.83
CA THR A 504 13.36 -0.33 21.66
C THR A 504 12.42 -0.26 20.48
N SER A 505 11.56 0.77 20.46
CA SER A 505 10.64 1.06 19.36
C SER A 505 11.34 1.32 18.03
N SER A 506 12.61 1.68 18.03
CA SER A 506 13.42 1.90 16.81
C SER A 506 14.13 0.63 16.32
N CYS A 507 14.13 -0.43 17.13
CA CYS A 507 14.71 -1.72 16.77
C CYS A 507 13.79 -2.48 15.81
N ILE A 508 14.31 -2.82 14.63
CA ILE A 508 13.60 -3.65 13.64
C ILE A 508 13.85 -5.15 13.81
N LEU A 509 14.39 -5.57 14.97
CA LEU A 509 14.71 -6.96 15.33
C LEU A 509 15.46 -7.72 14.21
N CYS A 510 16.38 -7.04 13.50
CA CYS A 510 17.14 -7.64 12.40
C CYS A 510 18.29 -8.56 12.84
N LEU A 511 18.58 -8.57 14.15
CA LEU A 511 19.54 -9.43 14.86
C LEU A 511 21.00 -9.38 14.40
N ARG A 512 21.39 -8.37 13.60
CA ARG A 512 22.80 -8.17 13.22
C ARG A 512 23.72 -7.89 14.42
N CYS A 513 23.21 -7.27 15.47
CA CYS A 513 23.95 -7.07 16.73
C CYS A 513 24.27 -8.40 17.43
N VAL A 514 23.31 -9.33 17.47
CA VAL A 514 23.49 -10.69 18.01
C VAL A 514 24.48 -11.47 17.14
N GLU A 515 24.37 -11.35 15.82
CA GLU A 515 25.25 -12.05 14.87
C GLU A 515 26.72 -11.63 14.97
N MET A 516 26.99 -10.34 15.12
CA MET A 516 28.35 -9.79 15.07
C MET A 516 29.01 -9.57 16.43
N CYS A 517 28.26 -9.72 17.53
CA CYS A 517 28.84 -9.59 18.87
C CYS A 517 29.90 -10.69 19.09
N PRO A 518 31.16 -10.33 19.41
CA PRO A 518 32.25 -11.30 19.55
C PRO A 518 32.20 -12.05 20.89
N TYR A 519 31.40 -11.58 21.86
CA TYR A 519 31.29 -12.21 23.17
C TYR A 519 30.12 -13.18 23.20
N GLU A 520 30.39 -14.39 23.69
CA GLU A 520 29.37 -15.44 23.80
C GLU A 520 28.26 -15.03 24.76
N ASP A 521 27.01 -15.30 24.38
CA ASP A 521 25.81 -15.07 25.20
C ASP A 521 25.56 -13.63 25.71
N ALA A 522 26.37 -12.65 25.31
CA ALA A 522 26.22 -11.26 25.72
C ALA A 522 24.92 -10.62 25.19
N LEU A 523 24.45 -11.03 24.01
CA LEU A 523 23.16 -10.63 23.45
C LEU A 523 22.32 -11.86 23.12
N GLN A 524 21.06 -11.85 23.55
CA GLN A 524 20.15 -12.99 23.45
C GLN A 524 18.79 -12.56 22.90
N LEU A 525 18.27 -13.29 21.91
CA LEU A 525 16.87 -13.20 21.53
C LEU A 525 16.08 -14.23 22.34
N LYS A 526 15.15 -13.76 23.16
CA LYS A 526 14.17 -14.59 23.87
C LYS A 526 12.84 -14.61 23.12
N ALA A 527 12.27 -15.79 22.94
CA ALA A 527 10.90 -15.99 22.48
C ALA A 527 10.10 -16.65 23.62
N ALA A 528 9.04 -15.99 24.09
CA ALA A 528 8.22 -16.44 25.22
C ALA A 528 9.08 -16.85 26.46
N GLY A 529 10.09 -16.05 26.77
CA GLY A 529 11.02 -16.28 27.89
C GLY A 529 12.15 -17.28 27.62
N LYS A 530 12.11 -18.06 26.53
CA LYS A 530 13.16 -19.03 26.16
C LYS A 530 14.15 -18.43 25.17
N THR A 531 15.45 -18.62 25.40
CA THR A 531 16.49 -18.14 24.49
C THR A 531 16.51 -18.94 23.18
N VAL A 532 16.23 -18.29 22.05
CA VAL A 532 16.21 -18.90 20.71
C VAL A 532 17.51 -18.65 19.95
N LEU A 533 18.04 -17.43 20.05
CA LEU A 533 19.31 -17.03 19.43
C LEU A 533 20.20 -16.34 20.45
N ARG A 534 21.50 -16.53 20.30
CA ARG A 534 22.54 -15.98 21.18
C ARG A 534 23.76 -15.57 20.37
N SER A 535 24.46 -14.55 20.84
CA SER A 535 25.77 -14.19 20.31
C SER A 535 26.77 -15.32 20.56
N ARG A 536 27.72 -15.47 19.63
CA ARG A 536 28.74 -16.51 19.67
C ARG A 536 30.10 -15.90 19.38
N ASN A 537 31.14 -16.49 19.95
CA ASN A 537 32.48 -16.08 19.59
C ASN A 537 32.80 -16.58 18.18
N TRP A 538 33.12 -15.64 17.31
CA TRP A 538 33.51 -15.91 15.93
C TRP A 538 35.01 -15.72 15.70
N LEU A 539 35.76 -15.34 16.73
CA LEU A 539 37.23 -15.30 16.75
C LEU A 539 37.83 -16.68 17.05
N ASP A 540 37.06 -17.55 17.71
CA ASP A 540 37.32 -18.99 17.85
C ASP A 540 36.85 -19.75 16.60
#